data_AF-A0A060CFE7-F1
#
_entry.id   AF-A0A060CFE7-F1
#
_cell.length_a   1.000
_cell.length_b   1.000
_cell.length_c   1.000
_cell.angle_alpha   90.00
_cell.angle_beta   90.00
_cell.angle_gamma   90.00
#
_symmetry.space_group_name_H-M   'P 1'
#
loop_
_entity.id
_entity.type
_entity.pdbx_description
1 polymer ?
#
loop_
_entity_poly.entity_id
_entity_poly.type
_entity_poly.pdbx_seq_one_letter_code
_entity_poly.pdbx_strand_id
1 'polypeptide(L)' 'MAYQHYWDPETKFLRALSSTGQFREPFNPFISVHEKGDYTEGNAWQYVWLVPQDIHGLIKLFGGDKP' A
#
# COMPACT_ATOMS: atom_id res chain seq x y z
N MET A 1 10.79 -8.47 1.56
CA MET A 1 10.44 -7.69 2.77
C MET A 1 8.93 -7.67 2.96
N ALA A 2 8.41 -7.53 4.19
CA ALA A 2 6.97 -7.68 4.46
C ALA A 2 6.07 -6.72 3.66
N TYR A 3 6.49 -5.46 3.43
CA TYR A 3 5.70 -4.48 2.68
C TYR A 3 5.38 -4.92 1.25
N GLN A 4 6.28 -5.67 0.60
CA GLN A 4 6.09 -6.15 -0.78
C GLN A 4 4.92 -7.14 -0.88
N HIS A 5 4.56 -7.82 0.21
CA HIS A 5 3.42 -8.74 0.24
C HIS A 5 2.08 -8.00 0.07
N TYR A 6 2.01 -6.75 0.53
CA TYR A 6 0.82 -5.92 0.45
C TYR A 6 0.80 -5.02 -0.79
N TRP A 7 1.84 -5.06 -1.61
CA TRP A 7 1.92 -4.24 -2.81
C TRP A 7 0.96 -4.75 -3.89
N ASP A 8 0.02 -3.89 -4.27
CA ASP A 8 -0.82 -4.11 -5.43
C ASP A 8 -0.25 -3.37 -6.65
N PRO A 9 0.27 -4.10 -7.66
CA PRO A 9 0.87 -3.49 -8.83
C PRO A 9 -0.13 -2.79 -9.75
N GLU A 10 -1.44 -3.09 -9.66
CA GLU A 10 -2.47 -2.45 -10.47
C GLU A 10 -2.80 -1.05 -9.96
N THR A 11 -3.02 -0.92 -8.65
CA THR A 11 -3.37 0.37 -8.03
C THR A 11 -2.17 1.18 -7.59
N LYS A 12 -0.98 0.57 -7.46
CA LYS A 12 0.26 1.17 -6.96
C LYS A 12 0.18 1.60 -5.48
N PHE A 13 -0.56 0.84 -4.67
CA PHE A 13 -0.66 1.06 -3.23
C PHE A 13 -0.33 -0.20 -2.43
N LEU A 14 -0.03 0.00 -1.15
CA LEU A 14 0.00 -1.07 -0.16
C LEU A 14 -1.43 -1.30 0.34
N ARG A 15 -2.06 -2.42 -0.05
CA ARG A 15 -3.47 -2.72 0.23
C ARG A 15 -3.61 -3.87 1.22
N ALA A 16 -4.67 -3.83 2.03
CA ALA A 16 -5.02 -4.96 2.88
C ALA A 16 -5.47 -6.17 2.07
N LEU A 17 -5.10 -7.34 2.60
CA LEU A 17 -5.47 -8.65 2.09
C LEU A 17 -6.52 -9.28 3.01
N SER A 18 -7.46 -10.03 2.43
CA SER A 18 -8.34 -10.93 3.16
C SER A 18 -7.55 -12.07 3.80
N SER A 19 -8.19 -12.83 4.68
CA SER A 19 -7.61 -14.06 5.26
C SER A 19 -7.23 -15.11 4.22
N THR A 20 -7.80 -15.03 3.02
CA THR A 20 -7.54 -15.91 1.88
C THR A 20 -6.52 -15.33 0.90
N GLY A 21 -5.96 -14.15 1.18
CA GLY A 21 -4.90 -13.52 0.38
C GLY A 21 -5.38 -12.74 -0.83
N GLN A 22 -6.67 -12.38 -0.92
CA GLN A 22 -7.18 -11.50 -1.97
C GLN A 22 -7.19 -10.05 -1.48
N PHE A 23 -6.89 -9.08 -2.36
CA PHE A 23 -7.03 -7.68 -1.99
C PHE A 23 -8.49 -7.34 -1.68
N ARG A 24 -8.70 -6.56 -0.62
CA ARG A 24 -10.05 -6.14 -0.22
C ARG A 24 -10.63 -5.18 -1.25
N GLU A 25 -11.91 -5.39 -1.57
CA GLU A 25 -12.70 -4.56 -2.49
C GLU A 25 -14.02 -4.13 -1.84
N PRO A 26 -14.58 -2.96 -2.22
CA PRO A 26 -14.01 -1.99 -3.17
C PRO A 26 -12.81 -1.24 -2.58
N PHE A 27 -11.92 -0.74 -3.45
CA PHE A 27 -10.76 0.07 -3.05
C PHE A 27 -10.93 1.53 -3.48
N ASN A 28 -10.65 2.45 -2.55
CA ASN A 28 -10.56 3.88 -2.83
C ASN A 28 -9.39 4.47 -2.01
N PRO A 29 -8.33 4.99 -2.66
CA PRO A 29 -7.12 5.45 -1.97
C PRO A 29 -7.32 6.73 -1.15
N PHE A 30 -8.48 7.40 -1.27
CA PHE A 30 -8.81 8.62 -0.52
C PHE A 30 -9.62 8.34 0.75
N ILE A 31 -10.15 7.12 0.92
CA ILE A 31 -10.96 6.78 2.09
C ILE A 31 -10.07 6.65 3.32
N SER A 32 -10.51 7.28 4.41
CA SER A 32 -10.02 7.05 5.76
C SER A 32 -11.19 6.61 6.64
N VAL A 33 -11.03 5.51 7.37
CA VAL A 33 -12.04 4.95 8.27
C VAL A 33 -11.47 4.90 9.67
N HIS A 34 -12.15 5.53 10.61
CA HIS A 34 -11.75 5.51 12.02
C HIS A 34 -11.87 4.11 12.62
N GLU A 35 -10.83 3.66 13.32
CA GLU A 35 -10.68 2.39 14.07
C GLU A 35 -10.79 1.07 13.30
N LYS A 36 -11.58 1.01 12.24
CA LYS A 36 -11.90 -0.23 11.50
C LYS A 36 -11.37 -0.25 10.07
N GLY A 37 -10.62 0.78 9.70
CA GLY A 37 -9.97 0.89 8.41
C GLY A 37 -8.73 0.00 8.32
N ASP A 38 -8.24 -0.17 7.08
CA ASP A 38 -6.99 -0.87 6.81
C ASP A 38 -5.75 -0.01 7.16
N TYR A 39 -5.95 1.31 7.35
CA TYR A 39 -4.93 2.28 7.72
C TYR A 39 -5.34 2.98 9.02
N THR A 40 -4.36 3.33 9.87
CA THR A 40 -4.62 4.08 11.10
C THR A 40 -4.62 5.58 10.81
N GLU A 41 -5.76 6.25 11.04
CA GLU A 41 -5.89 7.72 10.96
C GLU A 41 -5.39 8.34 9.64
N GLY A 42 -5.53 7.59 8.56
CA GLY A 42 -5.05 8.02 7.26
C GLY A 42 -5.64 7.23 6.11
N ASN A 43 -4.98 7.32 4.95
CA ASN A 43 -5.37 6.64 3.73
C ASN A 43 -4.15 6.08 2.99
N ALA A 44 -4.41 5.42 1.86
CA ALA A 44 -3.39 4.73 1.07
C ALA A 44 -2.27 5.67 0.59
N TRP A 45 -2.62 6.92 0.25
CA TRP A 45 -1.66 7.94 -0.20
C TRP A 45 -0.63 8.31 0.86
N GLN A 46 -1.00 8.32 2.13
CA GLN A 46 -0.07 8.62 3.21
C GLN A 46 0.82 7.41 3.51
N TYR A 47 0.23 6.22 3.52
CA TYR A 47 0.91 5.00 3.95
C TYR A 47 1.87 4.41 2.93
N VAL A 48 1.67 4.65 1.63
CA VAL A 48 2.52 4.07 0.58
C VAL A 48 4.00 4.48 0.70
N TRP A 49 4.27 5.61 1.35
CA TRP A 49 5.63 6.13 1.55
C TRP A 49 6.33 5.61 2.81
N LEU A 50 5.62 4.90 3.69
CA LEU A 50 6.13 4.44 4.99
C LEU A 50 6.99 3.16 4.88
N VAL A 51 7.99 3.21 3.99
CA VAL A 51 9.02 2.17 3.84
C VAL A 51 10.43 2.79 4.04
N PRO A 52 10.69 3.51 5.16
CA PRO A 52 11.94 4.26 5.36
C PRO A 52 13.19 3.37 5.38
N GLN A 53 13.05 2.09 5.72
CA GLN A 53 14.13 1.11 5.75
C GLN A 53 14.60 0.63 4.38
N ASP A 54 13.81 0.82 3.31
CA ASP A 54 14.10 0.26 1.98
C ASP A 54 13.54 1.15 0.85
N ILE A 55 14.06 2.38 0.75
CA ILE A 55 13.65 3.35 -0.27
C ILE A 55 13.94 2.86 -1.69
N HIS A 56 15.09 2.21 -1.92
CA HIS A 56 15.42 1.66 -3.24
C HIS A 56 14.45 0.55 -3.66
N GLY A 57 14.04 -0.31 -2.73
CA GLY A 57 13.00 -1.31 -2.96
C GLY A 57 11.66 -0.67 -3.28
N LEU A 58 11.28 0.40 -2.58
CA LEU A 58 10.05 1.17 -2.88
C LEU A 58 10.10 1.78 -4.30
N ILE A 59 11.20 2.44 -4.68
CA ILE A 59 11.41 2.98 -6.02
C ILE A 59 11.23 1.90 -7.08
N LYS A 60 11.79 0.71 -6.85
CA LYS A 60 11.65 -0.43 -7.78
C LYS A 60 10.21 -0.88 -7.96
N LEU A 61 9.38 -0.87 -6.89
CA LEU A 61 7.95 -1.19 -7.00
C LEU A 61 7.19 -0.19 -7.89
N PHE A 62 7.58 1.09 -7.83
CA PHE A 62 7.03 2.16 -8.65
C PHE A 62 7.54 2.17 -10.11
N GLY A 63 8.40 1.23 -10.50
CA GLY A 63 8.89 1.10 -11.88
C GLY A 63 10.33 1.58 -12.08
N GLY A 64 11.02 1.97 -11.02
CA GLY A 64 12.39 2.47 -11.06
C GLY A 64 12.48 3.99 -11.01
N ASP A 65 13.70 4.50 -11.07
CA ASP A 65 14.09 5.91 -10.96
C ASP A 65 14.38 6.57 -12.32
N LYS A 66 14.05 5.88 -13.42
CA LYS A 66 14.20 6.45 -14.76
C LYS A 66 13.13 7.52 -15.00
N PRO A 67 13.50 8.68 -15.56
CA PRO A 67 12.56 9.73 -15.93
C PRO A 67 11.61 9.32 -17.05
#